data_AF-A0A968LJZ1-F1
#
_entry.id   AF-A0A968LJZ1-F1
#
_cell.length_a   1.000
_cell.length_b   1.000
_cell.length_c   1.000
_cell.angle_alpha   90.00
_cell.angle_beta   90.00
_cell.angle_gamma   90.00
#
_symmetry.space_group_name_H-M   'P 1'
#
loop_
_entity.id
_entity.type
_entity.pdbx_description
1 polymer ?
#
loop_
_entity_poly.entity_id
_entity_poly.type
_entity_poly.pdbx_seq_one_letter_code
_entity_poly.pdbx_strand_id
1 'polypeptide(L)'
;MAGKSGTLASRTFTIPGSIQGKTGTATGISSLAGFLIPAAITPKITFAIVINHSSATLTQDRELITTIVNQLGRLQSPRCGSPK
;
A
#
# COMPACT_ATOMS: atom_id res chain seq x y z
N MET A 1 11.21 2.03 2.22
CA MET A 1 10.76 1.16 1.11
C MET A 1 10.22 -0.11 1.73
N ALA A 2 9.06 -0.61 1.26
CA ALA A 2 8.48 -1.83 1.81
C ALA A 2 9.44 -3.03 1.73
N GLY A 3 9.47 -3.85 2.78
CA GLY A 3 10.34 -5.03 2.88
C GLY A 3 11.85 -4.74 2.99
N LYS A 4 12.27 -3.47 2.94
CA LYS A 4 13.69 -3.11 2.86
C LYS A 4 14.15 -2.11 3.92
N SER A 5 13.33 -1.13 4.27
CA SER A 5 13.81 -0.05 5.15
C SER A 5 12.73 0.68 5.95
N GLY A 6 13.15 1.17 7.12
CA GLY A 6 12.33 1.99 8.02
C GLY A 6 11.12 1.23 8.59
N THR A 7 10.06 1.97 8.89
CA THR A 7 8.78 1.46 9.42
C THR A 7 7.99 0.58 8.45
N LEU A 8 8.47 0.43 7.21
CA LEU A 8 7.92 -0.46 6.19
C LEU A 8 8.76 -1.74 6.02
N ALA A 9 9.89 -1.88 6.71
CA ALA A 9 10.78 -3.04 6.55
C ALA A 9 10.08 -4.38 6.92
N SER A 10 9.25 -4.37 7.95
CA SER A 10 8.49 -5.54 8.40
C SER A 10 7.13 -5.72 7.69
N ARG A 11 6.78 -4.85 6.73
CA ARG A 11 5.51 -4.94 6.02
C ARG A 11 5.69 -5.64 4.68
N THR A 12 5.04 -6.80 4.54
CA THR A 12 5.05 -7.58 3.31
C THR A 12 3.81 -7.26 2.47
N PHE A 13 4.02 -6.94 1.20
CA PHE A 13 2.96 -6.70 0.23
C PHE A 13 3.05 -7.77 -0.85
N THR A 14 1.91 -8.23 -1.35
CA THR A 14 1.81 -9.39 -2.25
C THR A 14 1.79 -9.00 -3.73
N ILE A 15 1.90 -7.71 -4.03
CA ILE A 15 1.83 -7.17 -5.38
C ILE A 15 3.22 -7.05 -6.01
N PRO A 16 3.38 -7.41 -7.30
CA PRO A 16 4.65 -7.27 -8.01
C PRO A 16 4.99 -5.79 -8.22
N GLY A 17 6.17 -5.37 -7.75
CA GLY A 17 6.62 -3.98 -7.82
C GLY A 17 7.27 -3.53 -6.51
N SER A 18 7.30 -2.21 -6.30
CA SER A 18 7.82 -1.62 -5.07
C SER A 18 6.85 -0.59 -4.49
N ILE A 19 6.78 -0.54 -3.15
CA ILE A 19 6.03 0.48 -2.43
C ILE A 19 7.01 1.42 -1.74
N GLN A 20 6.84 2.70 -2.02
CA GLN A 20 7.62 3.78 -1.44
C GLN A 20 6.67 4.77 -0.79
N GLY A 21 6.80 4.97 0.50
CA GLY A 21 5.89 5.85 1.23
C GLY A 21 6.37 6.15 2.63
N LYS A 22 5.60 7.00 3.29
CA LYS A 22 5.81 7.42 4.67
C LYS A 22 4.66 6.93 5.53
N THR A 23 5.01 6.37 6.68
CA THR A 23 4.03 5.98 7.70
C THR A 23 3.84 7.11 8.70
N GLY A 24 2.62 7.29 9.18
CA GLY A 24 2.32 8.07 10.38
C GLY A 24 1.64 7.17 11.41
N THR A 25 2.00 7.34 12.68
CA THR A 25 1.36 6.60 13.78
C THR A 25 1.25 7.50 14.99
N ALA A 26 0.05 7.59 15.55
CA ALA A 26 -0.24 8.20 16.84
C ALA A 26 -1.35 7.38 17.52
N THR A 27 -1.66 7.64 18.80
CA THR A 27 -2.74 6.94 19.50
C THR A 27 -4.06 7.10 18.75
N GLY A 28 -4.68 5.99 18.36
CA GLY A 28 -5.92 5.97 17.56
C GLY A 28 -5.76 6.37 16.09
N ILE A 29 -4.53 6.56 15.60
CA ILE A 29 -4.25 6.98 14.21
C ILE A 29 -3.17 6.10 13.58
N SER A 30 -3.46 5.57 12.39
CA SER A 30 -2.49 4.85 11.56
C SER A 30 -2.61 5.31 10.11
N SER A 31 -1.48 5.67 9.50
CA SER A 31 -1.48 6.16 8.12
C SER A 31 -0.30 5.64 7.29
N LEU A 32 -0.54 5.56 5.99
CA LEU A 32 0.47 5.30 4.97
C LEU A 32 0.12 6.12 3.72
N ALA A 33 1.04 6.99 3.30
CA ALA A 33 0.93 7.71 2.05
C ALA A 33 2.18 7.45 1.20
N GLY A 34 2.00 7.35 -0.11
CA GLY A 34 3.11 7.10 -1.01
C GLY A 34 2.68 6.64 -2.38
N PHE A 35 3.54 5.82 -2.97
CA PHE A 35 3.41 5.36 -4.32
C PHE A 35 3.53 3.84 -4.38
N LEU A 36 2.66 3.26 -5.20
CA LEU A 36 2.81 1.92 -5.73
C LEU A 36 3.46 2.04 -7.11
N ILE A 37 4.67 1.50 -7.23
CA ILE A 37 5.46 1.44 -8.46
C ILE A 37 5.35 0.01 -8.99
N PRO A 38 4.48 -0.25 -9.98
CA PRO A 38 4.31 -1.58 -10.56
C PRO A 38 5.59 -2.06 -11.25
N ALA A 39 5.78 -3.38 -11.32
CA ALA A 39 6.91 -3.97 -12.03
C ALA A 39 6.76 -3.90 -13.57
N ALA A 40 5.54 -3.74 -14.07
CA ALA A 40 5.22 -3.63 -15.50
C ALA A 40 4.99 -2.16 -15.91
N ILE A 41 4.87 -1.91 -17.22
CA ILE A 41 4.55 -0.59 -17.81
C ILE A 41 3.07 -0.27 -17.55
N THR A 42 2.73 0.06 -16.30
CA THR A 42 1.44 0.61 -15.90
C THR A 42 1.68 1.91 -15.12
N PRO A 43 0.73 2.86 -15.15
CA PRO A 43 0.91 4.13 -14.47
C PRO A 43 1.05 3.93 -12.96
N LYS A 44 2.01 4.62 -12.36
CA LYS A 44 2.24 4.66 -10.91
C LYS A 44 0.95 5.08 -10.19
N ILE A 45 0.53 4.33 -9.17
CA ILE A 45 -0.57 4.75 -8.29
C ILE A 45 0.01 5.60 -7.16
N THR A 46 -0.54 6.79 -6.98
CA THR A 46 -0.32 7.62 -5.79
C THR A 46 -1.48 7.38 -4.83
N PHE A 47 -1.20 7.19 -3.56
CA PHE A 47 -2.23 6.92 -2.55
C PHE A 47 -1.91 7.60 -1.22
N ALA A 48 -2.96 7.87 -0.44
CA ALA A 48 -2.89 8.27 0.95
C ALA A 48 -4.01 7.56 1.70
N ILE A 49 -3.64 6.73 2.69
CA ILE A 49 -4.57 6.02 3.55
C ILE A 49 -4.37 6.52 4.97
N VAL A 50 -5.45 6.95 5.59
CA VAL A 50 -5.48 7.42 6.98
C VAL A 50 -6.63 6.71 7.67
N ILE A 51 -6.30 5.97 8.73
CA ILE A 51 -7.26 5.40 9.67
C ILE A 51 -7.18 6.26 10.93
N ASN A 52 -8.31 6.85 11.31
CA ASN A 52 -8.46 7.69 12.50
C ASN A 52 -9.51 7.08 13.42
N HIS A 53 -9.38 7.39 14.72
CA HIS A 53 -10.29 6.91 15.76
C HIS A 53 -10.47 5.38 15.74
N SER A 54 -9.41 4.64 15.38
CA SER A 54 -9.45 3.17 15.37
C SER A 54 -9.43 2.64 16.80
N SER A 55 -10.33 1.71 17.11
CA SER A 55 -10.27 0.89 18.31
C SER A 55 -9.42 -0.37 18.12
N ALA A 56 -8.90 -0.61 16.92
CA ALA A 56 -8.04 -1.73 16.63
C ALA A 56 -6.61 -1.49 17.14
N THR A 57 -5.86 -2.57 17.29
CA THR A 57 -4.43 -2.47 17.56
C THR A 57 -3.69 -1.89 16.37
N LEU A 58 -2.54 -1.27 16.63
CA LEU A 58 -1.66 -0.75 15.59
C LEU A 58 -1.27 -1.81 14.55
N THR A 59 -1.13 -3.08 14.95
CA THR A 59 -0.84 -4.19 14.03
C THR A 59 -2.01 -4.43 13.08
N GLN A 60 -3.23 -4.51 13.60
CA GLN A 60 -4.44 -4.71 12.79
C GLN A 60 -4.65 -3.57 11.79
N ASP A 61 -4.46 -2.32 12.20
CA ASP A 61 -4.55 -1.17 11.29
C ASP A 61 -3.49 -1.24 10.18
N ARG A 62 -2.26 -1.67 10.51
CA ARG A 62 -1.17 -1.83 9.53
C ARG A 62 -1.48 -2.94 8.53
N GLU A 63 -2.06 -4.05 8.98
CA GLU A 63 -2.51 -5.15 8.12
C GLU A 63 -3.66 -4.73 7.22
N LEU A 64 -4.62 -3.95 7.73
CA LEU A 64 -5.71 -3.39 6.95
C LEU A 64 -5.19 -2.46 5.85
N ILE A 65 -4.31 -1.52 6.20
CA ILE A 65 -3.64 -0.64 5.22
C ILE A 65 -2.92 -1.48 4.15
N THR A 66 -2.20 -2.52 4.58
CA THR A 66 -1.46 -3.41 3.67
C THR A 66 -2.41 -4.12 2.71
N THR A 67 -3.55 -4.59 3.22
CA THR A 67 -4.60 -5.24 2.44
C THR A 67 -5.19 -4.29 1.40
N ILE A 68 -5.53 -3.05 1.78
CA ILE A 68 -6.04 -2.04 0.85
C ILE A 68 -5.02 -1.77 -0.27
N VAL A 69 -3.75 -1.57 0.07
CA VAL A 69 -2.70 -1.33 -0.93
C VAL A 69 -2.52 -2.52 -1.87
N ASN A 70 -2.61 -3.76 -1.37
CA ASN A 70 -2.58 -4.95 -2.23
C ASN A 70 -3.76 -4.99 -3.20
N GLN A 71 -4.96 -4.62 -2.75
CA GLN A 71 -6.13 -4.53 -3.65
C GLN A 71 -5.96 -3.42 -4.69
N LEU A 72 -5.42 -2.26 -4.32
CA LEU A 72 -5.09 -1.19 -5.27
C LEU A 72 -4.13 -1.68 -6.36
N GLY A 73 -3.13 -2.49 -6.01
CA GLY A 73 -2.22 -3.05 -7.00
C GLY A 73 -2.87 -4.07 -7.93
N ARG A 74 -3.86 -4.84 -7.48
CA ARG A 74 -4.63 -5.76 -8.35
C ARG A 74 -5.45 -5.02 -9.40
N LEU A 75 -5.92 -3.81 -9.10
CA LEU A 75 -6.64 -2.97 -10.07
C LEU A 75 -5.76 -2.50 -11.24
N GLN A 76 -4.43 -2.58 -11.12
CA GLN A 76 -3.49 -2.29 -12.22
C GLN A 76 -3.30 -3.45 -13.20
N SER A 77 -3.87 -4.64 -12.94
CA SER A 77 -3.92 -5.69 -13.96
C SER A 77 -4.69 -5.15 -15.16
N PRO A 78 -4.11 -5.15 -16.38
CA PRO A 78 -4.79 -4.62 -17.54
C PRO A 78 -6.12 -5.34 -17.70
N ARG A 79 -7.23 -4.58 -17.68
CA ARG A 79 -8.45 -5.06 -18.33
C ARG A 79 -8.05 -5.31 -19.79
N CYS A 80 -8.23 -6.55 -20.26
CA CYS A 80 -8.08 -6.93 -21.66
C CYS A 80 -8.68 -5.85 -22.56
N GLY A 81 -7.83 -5.02 -23.15
CA GLY A 81 -8.09 -4.32 -24.38
C GLY A 81 -7.51 -5.18 -25.50
N SER A 82 -8.39 -5.89 -26.18
CA SER A 82 -8.09 -6.69 -27.36
C SER A 82 -7.33 -5.86 -28.40
N PRO A 83 -6.18 -6.32 -28.93
CA PRO A 83 -5.73 -5.82 -30.22
C PRO A 83 -6.67 -6.38 -31.29
N LYS A 84 -7.30 -5.48 -32.06
CA LYS A 84 -7.83 -5.78 -33.39
C LYS A 84 -6.73 -5.56 -34.40
#